data_AF-A0A917ZT86-F1
#
_entry.id   AF-A0A917ZT86-F1
#
_cell.length_a   1.000
_cell.length_b   1.000
_cell.length_c   1.000
_cell.angle_alpha   90.00
_cell.angle_beta   90.00
_cell.angle_gamma   90.00
#
_symmetry.space_group_name_H-M   'P 1'
#
loop_
_entity.id
_entity.type
_entity.pdbx_description
1 polymer ?
#
loop_
_entity_poly.entity_id
_entity_poly.type
_entity_poly.pdbx_seq_one_letter_code
_entity_poly.pdbx_strand_id
1 'polypeptide(L)'
;MAESVPVRCPACRREHAFTPATFPCACGAPLTVPLLRAGIPVQVRHRSWDDSWVILRCGECGRCDQWPQPEFGCACGATVRLPVDTGRTGTDQPSGRSGPRRQTTAAASLPPLRPPFHPVTIRTSADAVTAAVQYLKWLGFAEVRPSEDRARSGIDIRGKGVVAQVDGDIRPTALKEVECLWLNSLNEDCASAFFALAGYSRDARVRADQLSIPLFVLDLTGTPQAVNEAAEVLIRVGAPTVP
;
A
#
# COMPACT_ATOMS: atom_id res chain seq x y z
N MET A 1 -29.23 -12.03 -12.68
CA MET A 1 -28.80 -13.30 -12.06
C MET A 1 -27.38 -13.56 -12.52
N ALA A 2 -26.45 -13.77 -11.59
CA ALA A 2 -25.06 -14.00 -11.96
C ALA A 2 -24.90 -15.44 -12.49
N GLU A 3 -24.40 -15.58 -13.71
CA GLU A 3 -24.20 -16.87 -14.37
C GLU A 3 -23.01 -17.59 -13.73
N SER A 4 -23.24 -18.79 -13.18
CA SER A 4 -22.19 -19.62 -12.60
C SER A 4 -21.50 -20.44 -13.68
N VAL A 5 -20.17 -20.39 -13.72
CA VAL A 5 -19.34 -21.10 -14.70
C VAL A 5 -18.72 -22.34 -14.05
N PRO A 6 -18.78 -23.52 -14.68
CA PRO A 6 -18.10 -24.71 -14.18
C PRO A 6 -16.58 -24.60 -14.40
N VAL A 7 -15.79 -24.92 -13.36
CA VAL A 7 -14.34 -24.79 -13.35
C VAL A 7 -13.72 -26.03 -12.70
N ARG A 8 -12.63 -26.54 -13.27
CA ARG A 8 -11.88 -27.65 -12.67
C ARG A 8 -10.62 -27.14 -11.97
N CYS A 9 -10.37 -27.61 -10.76
CA CYS A 9 -9.11 -27.33 -10.07
C CYS A 9 -7.95 -27.99 -10.83
N PRO A 10 -6.87 -27.26 -11.19
CA PRO A 10 -5.71 -27.85 -11.87
C PRO A 10 -4.92 -28.83 -10.99
N ALA A 11 -5.02 -28.73 -9.66
CA ALA A 11 -4.30 -29.60 -8.73
C ALA A 11 -5.02 -30.94 -8.48
N CYS A 12 -6.31 -30.91 -8.13
CA CYS A 12 -7.07 -32.11 -7.75
C CYS A 12 -8.17 -32.52 -8.74
N ARG A 13 -8.35 -31.76 -9.84
CA ARG A 13 -9.35 -31.99 -10.91
C ARG A 13 -10.82 -31.94 -10.49
N ARG A 14 -11.11 -31.63 -9.21
CA ARG A 14 -12.48 -31.43 -8.69
C ARG A 14 -13.17 -30.27 -9.43
N GLU A 15 -14.45 -30.46 -9.73
CA GLU A 15 -15.31 -29.46 -10.34
C GLU A 15 -15.86 -28.49 -9.29
N HIS A 16 -15.94 -27.22 -9.66
CA HIS A 16 -16.45 -26.11 -8.87
C HIS A 16 -17.38 -25.27 -9.74
N ALA A 17 -18.41 -24.69 -9.14
CA ALA A 17 -19.18 -23.61 -9.75
C ALA A 17 -18.61 -22.28 -9.26
N PHE A 18 -18.17 -21.42 -10.18
CA PHE A 18 -17.64 -20.10 -9.86
C PHE A 18 -18.56 -19.01 -10.42
N THR A 19 -18.89 -18.04 -9.58
CA THR A 19 -19.73 -16.90 -9.95
C THR A 19 -18.88 -15.63 -9.84
N PRO A 20 -18.56 -14.95 -10.97
CA PRO A 20 -17.80 -13.72 -10.94
C PRO A 20 -18.49 -12.63 -10.12
N ALA A 21 -17.74 -11.95 -9.26
CA ALA A 21 -18.23 -10.79 -8.53
C ALA A 21 -18.39 -9.58 -9.47
N THR A 22 -19.40 -8.76 -9.19
CA THR A 22 -19.66 -7.50 -9.88
C THR A 22 -19.30 -6.35 -8.95
N PHE A 23 -18.50 -5.41 -9.44
CA PHE A 23 -18.07 -4.24 -8.69
C PHE A 23 -18.45 -2.95 -9.44
N PRO A 24 -18.71 -1.84 -8.73
CA PRO A 24 -19.03 -0.56 -9.36
C PRO A 24 -17.77 0.10 -9.92
N CYS A 25 -17.82 0.53 -11.19
CA CYS A 25 -16.84 1.45 -11.77
C CYS A 25 -16.97 2.83 -11.11
N ALA A 26 -15.92 3.65 -11.17
CA ALA A 26 -15.96 5.03 -10.71
C ALA A 26 -17.07 5.88 -11.37
N CYS A 27 -17.57 5.50 -12.55
CA CYS A 27 -18.73 6.14 -13.17
C CYS A 27 -20.09 5.62 -12.66
N GLY A 28 -20.12 4.64 -11.76
CA GLY A 28 -21.31 3.98 -11.24
C GLY A 28 -21.76 2.73 -12.03
N ALA A 29 -21.18 2.48 -13.21
CA ALA A 29 -21.51 1.31 -14.03
C ALA A 29 -21.11 -0.01 -13.34
N PRO A 30 -21.97 -1.04 -13.29
CA PRO A 30 -21.59 -2.34 -12.77
C PRO A 30 -20.64 -3.04 -13.75
N LEU A 31 -19.49 -3.51 -13.26
CA LEU A 31 -18.50 -4.24 -14.03
C LEU A 31 -18.30 -5.63 -13.44
N THR A 32 -18.60 -6.66 -14.24
CA THR A 32 -18.30 -8.06 -13.94
C THR A 32 -17.09 -8.49 -14.76
N VAL A 33 -16.06 -9.03 -14.10
CA VAL A 33 -14.84 -9.49 -14.78
C VAL A 33 -15.19 -10.63 -15.76
N PRO A 34 -14.94 -10.46 -17.07
CA PRO A 34 -15.36 -11.44 -18.07
C PRO A 34 -14.41 -12.65 -18.03
N LEU A 35 -14.96 -13.83 -17.72
CA LEU A 35 -14.17 -15.05 -17.75
C LEU A 35 -13.98 -15.57 -19.17
N LEU A 36 -12.78 -16.00 -19.50
CA LEU A 36 -12.51 -16.72 -20.73
C LEU A 36 -13.02 -18.16 -20.58
N ARG A 37 -14.21 -18.45 -21.12
CA ARG A 37 -14.92 -19.74 -20.93
C ARG A 37 -14.10 -20.99 -21.32
N ALA A 38 -13.19 -20.87 -22.28
CA ALA A 38 -12.32 -21.97 -22.74
C ALA A 38 -10.88 -21.88 -22.22
N GLY A 39 -10.58 -20.91 -21.35
CA GLY A 39 -9.23 -20.75 -20.82
C GLY A 39 -8.89 -21.79 -19.76
N ILE A 40 -7.60 -22.03 -19.57
CA ILE A 40 -7.09 -23.00 -18.58
C ILE A 40 -6.94 -22.31 -17.21
N PRO A 41 -7.64 -22.76 -16.15
CA PRO A 41 -7.43 -22.25 -14.80
C PRO A 41 -6.03 -22.60 -14.29
N VAL A 42 -5.38 -21.65 -13.62
CA VAL A 42 -4.01 -21.81 -13.13
C VAL A 42 -3.98 -21.86 -11.61
N GLN A 43 -3.06 -22.66 -11.05
CA GLN A 43 -2.82 -22.65 -9.61
C GLN A 43 -1.90 -21.48 -9.27
N VAL A 44 -2.36 -20.60 -8.38
CA VAL A 44 -1.55 -19.53 -7.82
C VAL A 44 -0.64 -20.13 -6.75
N ARG A 45 0.67 -20.18 -7.02
CA ARG A 45 1.68 -20.65 -6.06
C ARG A 45 2.36 -19.50 -5.30
N HIS A 46 2.49 -18.36 -5.97
CA HIS A 46 3.07 -17.15 -5.42
C HIS A 46 2.13 -15.99 -5.75
N ARG A 47 1.90 -15.11 -4.76
CA ARG A 47 0.98 -13.99 -4.90
C ARG A 47 1.75 -12.70 -4.65
N SER A 48 1.82 -11.86 -5.68
CA SER A 48 2.18 -10.45 -5.54
C SER A 48 0.91 -9.59 -5.58
N TRP A 49 1.02 -8.34 -5.13
CA TRP A 49 -0.07 -7.39 -5.25
C TRP A 49 -0.44 -7.20 -6.73
N ASP A 50 0.55 -6.88 -7.58
CA ASP A 50 0.37 -6.63 -9.01
C ASP A 50 -0.31 -7.82 -9.72
N ASP A 51 0.12 -9.05 -9.42
CA ASP A 51 -0.47 -10.26 -9.99
C ASP A 51 -1.92 -10.52 -9.55
N SER A 52 -2.41 -9.86 -8.51
CA SER A 52 -3.77 -10.04 -7.99
C SER A 52 -4.81 -9.18 -8.71
N TRP A 53 -4.37 -8.28 -9.61
CA TRP A 53 -5.24 -7.35 -10.34
C TRP A 53 -5.17 -7.59 -11.85
N VAL A 54 -6.25 -7.28 -12.56
CA VAL A 54 -6.34 -7.26 -14.02
C VAL A 54 -6.87 -5.91 -14.48
N ILE A 55 -6.28 -5.33 -15.51
CA ILE A 55 -6.76 -4.08 -16.10
C ILE A 55 -7.90 -4.39 -17.07
N LEU A 56 -9.06 -3.79 -16.84
CA LEU A 56 -10.23 -3.93 -17.72
C LEU A 56 -10.80 -2.57 -18.07
N ARG A 57 -11.35 -2.49 -19.29
CA ARG A 57 -12.03 -1.31 -19.79
C ARG A 57 -13.52 -1.35 -19.45
N CYS A 58 -14.03 -0.29 -18.85
CA CYS A 58 -15.46 -0.11 -18.65
C CYS A 58 -16.19 0.01 -20.00
N GLY A 59 -17.25 -0.76 -20.18
CA GLY A 59 -18.06 -0.72 -21.41
C GLY A 59 -18.87 0.57 -21.57
N GLU A 60 -19.14 1.29 -20.48
CA GLU A 60 -19.94 2.53 -20.49
C GLU A 60 -19.07 3.79 -20.60
N CYS A 61 -18.15 4.01 -19.65
CA CYS A 61 -17.32 5.22 -19.64
C CYS A 61 -15.99 5.07 -20.39
N GLY A 62 -15.63 3.85 -20.80
CA GLY A 62 -14.40 3.57 -21.55
C GLY A 62 -13.10 3.65 -20.73
N ARG A 63 -13.14 3.95 -19.43
CA ARG A 63 -11.98 4.00 -18.53
C ARG A 63 -11.36 2.62 -18.34
N CYS A 64 -10.03 2.54 -18.29
CA CYS A 64 -9.30 1.34 -17.90
C CYS A 64 -8.89 1.47 -16.42
N ASP A 65 -9.35 0.55 -15.58
CA ASP A 65 -9.02 0.49 -14.16
C ASP A 65 -8.56 -0.92 -13.77
N GLN A 66 -7.97 -1.04 -12.58
CA GLN A 66 -7.56 -2.31 -12.00
C GLN A 66 -8.72 -2.99 -11.26
N TRP A 67 -8.92 -4.29 -11.52
CA TRP A 67 -9.97 -5.10 -10.94
C TRP A 67 -9.40 -6.38 -10.31
N PRO A 68 -9.95 -6.88 -9.20
CA PRO A 68 -9.46 -8.12 -8.59
C PRO A 68 -9.59 -9.29 -9.57
N GLN A 69 -8.55 -10.10 -9.69
CA GLN A 69 -8.62 -11.29 -10.52
C GLN A 69 -9.61 -12.32 -9.93
N PRO A 70 -10.33 -13.06 -10.77
CA PRO A 70 -11.28 -14.07 -10.32
C PRO A 70 -10.54 -15.30 -9.79
N GLU A 71 -10.49 -15.42 -8.47
CA GLU A 71 -9.80 -16.50 -7.77
C GLU A 71 -10.71 -17.20 -6.76
N PHE A 72 -10.49 -18.50 -6.54
CA PHE A 72 -11.15 -19.25 -5.46
C PHE A 72 -10.20 -20.27 -4.82
N GLY A 73 -10.47 -20.59 -3.55
CA GLY A 73 -9.81 -21.67 -2.83
C GLY A 73 -10.50 -23.01 -3.07
N CYS A 74 -9.75 -24.03 -3.46
CA CYS A 74 -10.22 -25.41 -3.48
C CYS A 74 -9.96 -26.07 -2.12
N ALA A 75 -10.84 -26.98 -1.69
CA ALA A 75 -10.67 -27.78 -0.46
C ALA A 75 -9.39 -28.65 -0.43
N CYS A 76 -8.71 -28.84 -1.57
CA CYS A 76 -7.39 -29.49 -1.60
C CYS A 76 -6.22 -28.56 -1.17
N GLY A 77 -6.50 -27.30 -0.88
CA GLY A 77 -5.50 -26.29 -0.51
C GLY A 77 -4.97 -25.45 -1.68
N ALA A 78 -5.37 -25.73 -2.93
CA ALA A 78 -4.97 -24.94 -4.09
C ALA A 78 -5.81 -23.66 -4.23
N THR A 79 -5.15 -22.51 -4.37
CA THR A 79 -5.76 -21.28 -4.88
C THR A 79 -5.76 -21.32 -6.41
N VAL A 80 -6.94 -21.19 -7.02
CA VAL A 80 -7.15 -21.32 -8.46
C VAL A 80 -7.59 -19.96 -9.01
N ARG A 81 -6.88 -19.49 -10.02
CA ARG A 81 -7.18 -18.27 -10.76
C ARG A 81 -7.79 -18.64 -12.11
N LEU A 82 -8.90 -17.99 -12.44
CA LEU A 82 -9.57 -18.18 -13.72
C LEU A 82 -9.01 -17.21 -14.76
N PRO A 83 -8.87 -17.64 -16.02
CA PRO A 83 -8.45 -16.77 -17.10
C PRO A 83 -9.54 -15.75 -17.41
N VAL A 84 -9.13 -14.50 -17.58
CA VAL A 84 -10.00 -13.38 -17.92
C VAL A 84 -9.94 -13.14 -19.42
N ASP A 85 -11.09 -12.91 -20.05
CA ASP A 85 -11.17 -12.50 -21.44
C ASP A 85 -10.74 -11.04 -21.56
N THR A 86 -9.45 -10.85 -21.82
CA THR A 86 -8.86 -9.55 -22.12
C THR A 86 -9.08 -9.16 -23.59
N GLY A 87 -9.84 -9.91 -24.40
CA GLY A 87 -10.10 -9.61 -25.82
C GLY A 87 -10.85 -8.30 -26.09
N ARG A 88 -11.39 -7.63 -25.07
CA ARG A 88 -11.90 -6.24 -25.13
C ARG A 88 -10.85 -5.18 -24.75
N THR A 89 -9.62 -5.59 -24.47
CA THR A 89 -8.46 -4.71 -24.45
C THR A 89 -8.10 -4.38 -25.89
N GLY A 90 -8.11 -3.09 -26.22
CA GLY A 90 -7.36 -2.64 -27.38
C GLY A 90 -5.93 -3.10 -27.16
N THR A 91 -5.48 -4.02 -28.01
CA THR A 91 -4.10 -4.45 -28.08
C THR A 91 -3.29 -3.24 -28.53
N ASP A 92 -2.66 -2.56 -27.59
CA ASP A 92 -1.37 -1.94 -27.82
C ASP A 92 -0.44 -2.43 -26.72
N GLN A 93 0.30 -3.47 -27.09
CA GLN A 93 1.50 -3.88 -26.39
C GLN A 93 2.64 -2.97 -26.86
N PRO A 94 3.27 -2.15 -26.02
CA PRO A 94 4.50 -1.49 -26.42
C PRO A 94 5.68 -2.39 -26.07
N SER A 95 6.00 -3.34 -26.95
CA SER A 95 7.34 -3.91 -27.05
C SER A 95 8.14 -3.09 -28.06
N GLY A 96 8.89 -2.10 -27.58
CA GLY A 96 9.81 -1.37 -28.46
C GLY A 96 10.32 -0.06 -27.87
N ARG A 97 11.53 -0.13 -27.30
CA ARG A 97 12.39 0.98 -26.88
C ARG A 97 12.24 2.22 -27.77
N SER A 98 11.88 3.34 -27.15
CA SER A 98 12.31 4.67 -27.56
C SER A 98 12.45 5.50 -26.29
N GLY A 99 13.62 6.12 -26.13
CA GLY A 99 14.16 6.65 -24.87
C GLY A 99 13.27 7.65 -24.15
N PRO A 100 13.66 8.05 -22.91
CA PRO A 100 12.88 8.97 -22.11
C PRO A 100 12.83 10.32 -22.84
N ARG A 101 11.72 10.59 -23.54
CA ARG A 101 11.35 11.92 -23.97
C ARG A 101 10.99 12.68 -22.70
N ARG A 102 12.00 13.39 -22.20
CA ARG A 102 11.98 14.48 -21.22
C ARG A 102 10.64 15.20 -21.29
N GLN A 103 9.67 14.76 -20.50
CA GLN A 103 8.46 15.52 -20.27
C GLN A 103 8.89 16.72 -19.46
N THR A 104 8.75 17.86 -20.12
CA THR A 104 8.96 19.20 -19.62
C THR A 104 8.37 19.27 -18.22
N THR A 105 9.27 19.52 -17.27
CA THR A 105 9.00 19.95 -15.90
C THR A 105 7.75 20.82 -15.85
N ALA A 106 6.62 20.22 -15.48
CA ALA A 106 5.61 20.95 -14.73
C ALA A 106 6.38 21.49 -13.54
N ALA A 107 6.48 22.82 -13.46
CA ALA A 107 7.26 23.52 -12.45
C ALA A 107 6.97 22.86 -11.11
N ALA A 108 7.95 22.12 -10.60
CA ALA A 108 7.90 21.61 -9.25
C ALA A 108 7.74 22.86 -8.41
N SER A 109 6.53 23.09 -7.89
CA SER A 109 6.32 24.05 -6.84
C SER A 109 7.40 23.75 -5.82
N LEU A 110 8.33 24.70 -5.68
CA LEU A 110 9.41 24.59 -4.71
C LEU A 110 8.76 24.15 -3.40
N PRO A 111 9.21 23.05 -2.76
CA PRO A 111 8.66 22.68 -1.48
C PRO A 111 8.75 23.94 -0.60
N PRO A 112 7.67 24.29 0.13
CA PRO A 112 7.71 25.47 0.99
C PRO A 112 8.97 25.38 1.84
N LEU A 113 9.74 26.47 1.91
CA LEU A 113 10.93 26.54 2.76
C LEU A 113 10.49 26.20 4.18
N ARG A 114 10.76 24.97 4.59
CA ARG A 114 10.36 24.50 5.91
C ARG A 114 11.21 25.23 6.94
N PRO A 115 10.61 25.78 8.00
CA PRO A 115 11.36 26.38 9.09
C PRO A 115 12.29 25.33 9.71
N PRO A 116 13.34 25.72 10.45
CA PRO A 116 14.13 24.75 11.19
C PRO A 116 13.24 23.93 12.14
N PHE A 117 13.46 22.62 12.18
CA PHE A 117 12.73 21.76 13.12
C PHE A 117 13.18 22.05 14.55
N HIS A 118 12.22 22.16 15.47
CA HIS A 118 12.48 22.37 16.89
C HIS A 118 12.22 21.07 17.66
N PRO A 119 13.26 20.29 17.99
CA PRO A 119 13.08 18.99 18.62
C PRO A 119 12.65 19.10 20.08
N VAL A 120 11.94 18.07 20.56
CA VAL A 120 11.53 17.91 21.96
C VAL A 120 12.34 16.79 22.59
N THR A 121 13.02 17.07 23.70
CA THR A 121 13.78 16.06 24.43
C THR A 121 12.89 14.91 24.89
N ILE A 122 13.30 13.68 24.60
CA ILE A 122 12.52 12.47 24.90
C ILE A 122 12.99 11.90 26.24
N ARG A 123 12.09 11.84 27.23
CA ARG A 123 12.33 11.20 28.53
C ARG A 123 11.38 10.03 28.78
N THR A 124 10.23 10.04 28.13
CA THR A 124 9.17 9.05 28.25
C THR A 124 8.66 8.61 26.88
N SER A 125 7.91 7.51 26.83
CA SER A 125 7.24 7.05 25.61
C SER A 125 6.23 8.08 25.07
N ALA A 126 5.58 8.84 25.95
CA ALA A 126 4.67 9.93 25.56
C ALA A 126 5.43 11.10 24.88
N ASP A 127 6.66 11.39 25.33
CA ASP A 127 7.51 12.40 24.69
C ASP A 127 7.92 11.96 23.28
N ALA A 128 8.21 10.66 23.09
CA ALA A 128 8.53 10.12 21.77
C ALA A 128 7.35 10.25 20.79
N VAL A 129 6.13 9.98 21.24
CA VAL A 129 4.91 10.21 20.45
C VAL A 129 4.76 11.71 20.15
N THR A 130 4.99 12.58 21.12
CA THR A 130 4.91 14.03 20.93
C THR A 130 5.94 14.54 19.91
N ALA A 131 7.18 14.05 19.97
CA ALA A 131 8.23 14.38 19.01
C ALA A 131 7.85 13.93 17.60
N ALA A 132 7.34 12.72 17.43
CA ALA A 132 6.87 12.21 16.14
C ALA A 132 5.68 13.00 15.60
N VAL A 133 4.70 13.39 16.45
CA VAL A 133 3.58 14.26 16.06
C VAL A 133 4.07 15.61 15.55
N GLN A 134 4.99 16.25 16.26
CA GLN A 134 5.55 17.54 15.85
C GLN A 134 6.33 17.42 14.54
N TYR A 135 7.05 16.31 14.37
CA TYR A 135 7.78 16.05 13.15
C TYR A 135 6.86 15.86 11.93
N LEU A 136 5.79 15.09 12.06
CA LEU A 136 4.81 14.92 10.99
C LEU A 136 4.10 16.23 10.64
N LYS A 137 3.78 17.07 11.63
CA LYS A 137 3.26 18.43 11.39
C LYS A 137 4.27 19.30 10.63
N TRP A 138 5.54 19.22 11.01
CA TRP A 138 6.64 19.92 10.34
C TRP A 138 6.84 19.44 8.89
N LEU A 139 6.62 18.14 8.61
CA LEU A 139 6.60 17.58 7.26
C LEU A 139 5.40 18.05 6.43
N GLY A 140 4.39 18.66 7.04
CA GLY A 140 3.22 19.25 6.37
C GLY A 140 1.94 18.43 6.50
N PHE A 141 1.91 17.38 7.31
CA PHE A 141 0.67 16.64 7.56
C PHE A 141 -0.31 17.43 8.42
N ALA A 142 -1.58 17.43 8.04
CA ALA A 142 -2.64 18.16 8.74
C ALA A 142 -3.30 17.29 9.83
N GLU A 143 -3.84 17.95 10.86
CA GLU A 143 -4.64 17.33 11.93
C GLU A 143 -3.96 16.15 12.66
N VAL A 144 -2.62 16.13 12.70
CA VAL A 144 -1.86 15.06 13.36
C VAL A 144 -2.07 15.11 14.88
N ARG A 145 -2.57 14.02 15.44
CA ARG A 145 -2.86 13.83 16.86
C ARG A 145 -2.47 12.41 17.32
N PRO A 146 -2.06 12.24 18.58
CA PRO A 146 -1.96 10.91 19.17
C PRO A 146 -3.29 10.15 19.07
N SER A 147 -3.20 8.84 18.84
CA SER A 147 -4.34 7.94 18.76
C SER A 147 -4.78 7.51 20.16
N GLU A 148 -6.08 7.65 20.46
CA GLU A 148 -6.65 7.21 21.73
C GLU A 148 -6.81 5.68 21.81
N ASP A 149 -6.83 4.99 20.66
CA ASP A 149 -7.11 3.54 20.52
C ASP A 149 -5.86 2.69 20.22
N ARG A 150 -4.68 3.09 20.75
CA ARG A 150 -3.41 2.36 20.55
C ARG A 150 -3.55 0.86 20.87
N ALA A 151 -4.20 0.53 21.99
CA ALA A 151 -4.30 -0.86 22.46
C ALA A 151 -5.02 -1.80 21.47
N ARG A 152 -5.92 -1.27 20.64
CA ARG A 152 -6.71 -2.06 19.68
C ARG A 152 -6.10 -2.05 18.27
N SER A 153 -5.50 -0.94 17.86
CA SER A 153 -5.02 -0.75 16.49
C SER A 153 -3.50 -0.86 16.31
N GLY A 154 -2.72 -0.75 17.39
CA GLY A 154 -1.26 -0.63 17.34
C GLY A 154 -0.76 0.69 16.74
N ILE A 155 -1.65 1.60 16.35
CA ILE A 155 -1.34 2.91 15.78
C ILE A 155 -1.28 3.95 16.90
N ASP A 156 -0.17 4.68 16.95
CA ASP A 156 0.11 5.70 17.96
C ASP A 156 -0.32 7.10 17.53
N ILE A 157 -0.34 7.37 16.22
CA ILE A 157 -0.56 8.70 15.67
C ILE A 157 -1.46 8.61 14.43
N ARG A 158 -2.44 9.50 14.35
CA ARG A 158 -3.29 9.68 13.16
C ARG A 158 -3.33 11.15 12.74
N GLY A 159 -3.40 11.37 11.44
CA GLY A 159 -3.61 12.68 10.83
C GLY A 159 -4.31 12.54 9.49
N LYS A 160 -4.61 13.66 8.84
CA LYS A 160 -5.22 13.65 7.51
C LYS A 160 -4.22 13.09 6.50
N GLY A 161 -4.49 11.88 6.00
CA GLY A 161 -3.65 11.18 5.02
C GLY A 161 -2.40 10.52 5.61
N VAL A 162 -2.31 10.36 6.93
CA VAL A 162 -1.17 9.68 7.58
C VAL A 162 -1.54 8.90 8.82
N VAL A 163 -0.95 7.72 8.96
CA VAL A 163 -0.90 6.93 10.19
C VAL A 163 0.55 6.69 10.58
N ALA A 164 0.86 6.70 11.87
CA ALA A 164 2.21 6.40 12.32
C ALA A 164 2.24 5.61 13.62
N GLN A 165 3.31 4.82 13.77
CA GLN A 165 3.59 4.01 14.95
C GLN A 165 4.90 4.47 15.59
N VAL A 166 4.95 4.46 16.92
CA VAL A 166 6.11 4.83 17.73
C VAL A 166 6.46 3.69 18.68
N ASP A 167 7.55 3.00 18.36
CA ASP A 167 8.12 1.94 19.18
C ASP A 167 9.13 2.51 20.19
N GLY A 168 8.75 2.43 21.47
CA GLY A 168 9.56 2.87 22.59
C GLY A 168 10.32 1.74 23.28
N ASP A 169 10.31 0.52 22.73
CA ASP A 169 11.06 -0.60 23.29
C ASP A 169 12.58 -0.36 23.20
N ILE A 170 13.32 -1.01 24.09
CA ILE A 170 14.78 -1.03 24.12
C ILE A 170 15.37 -2.03 23.11
N ARG A 171 14.54 -2.93 22.56
CA ARG A 171 14.92 -3.89 21.53
C ARG A 171 14.62 -3.36 20.13
N PRO A 172 15.43 -3.71 19.11
CA PRO A 172 15.13 -3.32 17.75
C PRO A 172 13.77 -3.84 17.28
N THR A 173 13.01 -2.98 16.61
CA THR A 173 11.68 -3.28 16.09
C THR A 173 11.71 -4.48 15.14
N ALA A 174 10.79 -5.41 15.36
CA ALA A 174 10.65 -6.64 14.59
C ALA A 174 9.92 -6.42 13.26
N LEU A 175 10.15 -7.34 12.31
CA LEU A 175 9.50 -7.36 11.00
C LEU A 175 7.96 -7.23 11.08
N LYS A 176 7.35 -7.95 12.03
CA LYS A 176 5.90 -8.00 12.19
C LYS A 176 5.28 -6.61 12.39
N GLU A 177 5.93 -5.73 13.17
CA GLU A 177 5.40 -4.40 13.46
C GLU A 177 5.33 -3.54 12.20
N VAL A 178 6.34 -3.64 11.34
CA VAL A 178 6.37 -2.95 10.03
C VAL A 178 5.22 -3.43 9.13
N GLU A 179 4.97 -4.74 9.09
CA GLU A 179 3.86 -5.30 8.30
C GLU A 179 2.48 -4.94 8.86
N CYS A 180 2.34 -4.89 10.19
CA CYS A 180 1.10 -4.44 10.83
C CYS A 180 0.79 -2.97 10.52
N LEU A 181 1.80 -2.08 10.59
CA LEU A 181 1.64 -0.68 10.20
C LEU A 181 1.22 -0.56 8.73
N TRP A 182 1.84 -1.33 7.84
CA TRP A 182 1.52 -1.34 6.41
C TRP A 182 0.06 -1.75 6.14
N LEU A 183 -0.41 -2.82 6.79
CA LEU A 183 -1.79 -3.27 6.64
C LEU A 183 -2.79 -2.21 7.12
N ASN A 184 -2.48 -1.53 8.22
CA ASN A 184 -3.32 -0.43 8.72
C ASN A 184 -3.34 0.75 7.75
N SER A 185 -2.19 1.12 7.17
CA SER A 185 -2.12 2.22 6.23
C SER A 185 -2.84 1.93 4.92
N LEU A 186 -2.78 0.68 4.43
CA LEU A 186 -3.57 0.21 3.29
C LEU A 186 -5.07 0.23 3.60
N ASN A 187 -5.47 -0.16 4.80
CA ASN A 187 -6.88 -0.19 5.19
C ASN A 187 -7.48 1.22 5.31
N GLU A 188 -6.69 2.20 5.74
CA GLU A 188 -7.10 3.61 5.86
C GLU A 188 -6.79 4.45 4.59
N ASP A 189 -6.22 3.85 3.54
CA ASP A 189 -5.74 4.51 2.31
C ASP A 189 -4.88 5.76 2.60
N CYS A 190 -3.93 5.61 3.52
CA CYS A 190 -3.11 6.70 4.04
C CYS A 190 -1.62 6.40 3.91
N ALA A 191 -0.79 7.44 3.92
CA ALA A 191 0.65 7.27 4.09
C ALA A 191 0.97 6.70 5.47
N SER A 192 2.06 5.95 5.59
CA SER A 192 2.57 5.46 6.88
C SER A 192 3.94 6.06 7.21
N ALA A 193 4.26 6.12 8.51
CA ALA A 193 5.62 6.37 9.00
C ALA A 193 5.85 5.59 10.29
N PHE A 194 7.03 5.00 10.44
CA PHE A 194 7.41 4.28 11.66
C PHE A 194 8.53 5.05 12.37
N PHE A 195 8.40 5.25 13.68
CA PHE A 195 9.44 5.79 14.54
C PHE A 195 9.85 4.75 15.59
N ALA A 196 11.15 4.55 15.81
CA ALA A 196 11.66 3.64 16.83
C ALA A 196 12.81 4.26 17.63
N LEU A 197 12.86 4.01 18.94
CA LEU A 197 14.00 4.45 19.78
C LEU A 197 15.22 3.52 19.63
N ALA A 198 15.01 2.20 19.67
CA ALA A 198 16.08 1.21 19.55
C ALA A 198 16.44 0.84 18.10
N GLY A 199 15.82 1.50 17.11
CA GLY A 199 15.97 1.19 15.69
C GLY A 199 15.33 -0.12 15.29
N TYR A 200 15.81 -0.71 14.19
CA TYR A 200 15.10 -1.78 13.48
C TYR A 200 15.97 -3.01 13.25
N SER A 201 15.37 -4.19 13.36
CA SER A 201 15.98 -5.44 12.89
C SER A 201 16.33 -5.35 11.39
N ARG A 202 17.29 -6.19 10.94
CA ARG A 202 17.70 -6.21 9.53
C ARG A 202 16.53 -6.57 8.62
N ASP A 203 15.72 -7.54 9.01
CA ASP A 203 14.57 -8.00 8.23
C ASP A 203 13.48 -6.93 8.17
N ALA A 204 13.23 -6.19 9.26
CA ALA A 204 12.32 -5.06 9.26
C ALA A 204 12.75 -3.97 8.27
N ARG A 205 14.04 -3.65 8.19
CA ARG A 205 14.56 -2.64 7.23
C ARG A 205 14.36 -3.09 5.78
N VAL A 206 14.79 -4.31 5.46
CA VAL A 206 14.63 -4.88 4.11
C VAL A 206 13.15 -4.89 3.70
N ARG A 207 12.24 -5.22 4.63
CA ARG A 207 10.81 -5.24 4.35
C ARG A 207 10.25 -3.84 4.17
N ALA A 208 10.63 -2.88 5.00
CA ALA A 208 10.18 -1.50 4.86
C ALA A 208 10.58 -0.90 3.51
N ASP A 209 11.77 -1.24 3.00
CA ASP A 209 12.20 -0.81 1.66
C ASP A 209 11.32 -1.40 0.55
N GLN A 210 10.97 -2.69 0.65
CA GLN A 210 10.05 -3.33 -0.30
C GLN A 210 8.64 -2.72 -0.27
N LEU A 211 8.19 -2.30 0.91
CA LEU A 211 6.85 -1.73 1.13
C LEU A 211 6.83 -0.20 1.02
N SER A 212 8.00 0.43 0.76
CA SER A 212 8.19 1.89 0.75
C SER A 212 7.69 2.58 2.02
N ILE A 213 7.90 1.97 3.19
CA ILE A 213 7.53 2.54 4.49
C ILE A 213 8.70 3.39 5.01
N PRO A 214 8.48 4.70 5.24
CA PRO A 214 9.43 5.58 5.92
C PRO A 214 9.77 5.07 7.32
N LEU A 215 11.05 4.78 7.56
CA LEU A 215 11.58 4.41 8.87
C LEU A 215 12.42 5.54 9.47
N PHE A 216 12.15 5.87 10.73
CA PHE A 216 12.87 6.88 11.48
C PHE A 216 13.38 6.35 12.81
N VAL A 217 14.63 6.64 13.15
CA VAL A 217 15.13 6.47 14.51
C VAL A 217 14.96 7.78 15.26
N LEU A 218 14.30 7.73 16.41
CA LEU A 218 14.21 8.87 17.32
C LEU A 218 15.40 8.86 18.26
N ASP A 219 16.25 9.89 18.19
CA ASP A 219 17.25 10.10 19.22
C ASP A 219 16.62 10.71 20.48
N LEU A 220 17.30 10.60 21.63
CA LEU A 220 16.81 11.19 22.89
C LEU A 220 16.77 12.73 22.87
N THR A 221 17.40 13.35 21.86
CA THR A 221 17.34 14.80 21.65
C THR A 221 16.01 15.23 21.00
N GLY A 222 15.29 14.29 20.39
CA GLY A 222 14.00 14.50 19.75
C GLY A 222 14.05 14.68 18.24
N THR A 223 15.22 14.48 17.61
CA THR A 223 15.38 14.65 16.16
C THR A 223 15.25 13.29 15.47
N PRO A 224 14.23 13.08 14.62
CA PRO A 224 14.12 11.84 13.87
C PRO A 224 15.18 11.77 12.77
N GLN A 225 15.90 10.66 12.72
CA GLN A 225 16.88 10.34 11.68
C GLN A 225 16.28 9.35 10.68
N ALA A 226 16.34 9.68 9.39
CA ALA A 226 15.92 8.77 8.34
C ALA A 226 16.81 7.54 8.30
N VAL A 227 16.20 6.35 8.23
CA VAL A 227 16.90 5.07 8.19
C VAL A 227 16.94 4.50 6.77
N ASN A 228 15.99 4.89 5.92
CA ASN A 228 15.87 4.39 4.55
C ASN A 228 15.48 5.47 3.54
N GLU A 229 15.60 5.14 2.26
CA GLU A 229 15.28 6.00 1.13
C GLU A 229 13.84 6.54 1.19
N ALA A 230 12.87 5.73 1.60
CA ALA A 230 11.48 6.17 1.74
C ALA A 230 11.34 7.31 2.77
N ALA A 231 12.07 7.24 3.88
CA ALA A 231 12.14 8.31 4.87
C ALA A 231 12.83 9.56 4.31
N GLU A 232 13.93 9.42 3.57
CA GLU A 232 14.59 10.56 2.94
C GLU A 232 13.71 11.25 1.89
N VAL A 233 12.97 10.48 1.10
CA VAL A 233 12.01 11.01 0.13
C VAL A 233 10.89 11.75 0.86
N LEU A 234 10.36 11.18 1.94
CA LEU A 234 9.34 11.86 2.76
C LEU A 234 9.88 13.16 3.37
N ILE A 235 11.13 13.15 3.86
CA ILE A 235 11.80 14.37 4.34
C ILE A 235 11.92 15.38 3.22
N ARG A 236 12.19 14.99 1.98
CA ARG A 236 12.44 15.93 0.87
C ARG A 236 11.15 16.53 0.32
N VAL A 237 10.15 15.68 0.10
CA VAL A 237 8.87 16.04 -0.54
C VAL A 237 7.89 16.63 0.47
N GLY A 238 7.90 16.16 1.72
CA GLY A 238 6.88 16.49 2.72
C GLY A 238 5.62 15.66 2.53
N ALA A 239 4.52 16.06 3.18
CA ALA A 239 3.24 15.37 3.08
C ALA A 239 2.81 15.24 1.61
N PRO A 240 2.39 14.04 1.15
CA PRO A 240 1.87 13.87 -0.19
C PRO A 240 0.67 14.81 -0.34
N THR A 241 0.72 15.69 -1.34
CA THR A 241 -0.40 16.54 -1.69
C THR A 241 -1.49 15.66 -2.26
N VAL A 242 -2.40 15.22 -1.40
CA VAL A 242 -3.65 14.57 -1.84
C VAL A 242 -4.48 15.68 -2.51
N PRO A 243 -4.86 15.53 -3.79
CA PRO A 243 -5.70 16.49 -4.49
C PRO A 243 -7.10 16.61 -3.87
#